data_AF-A0A925PC56-F1
#
_entry.id   AF-A0A925PC56-F1
#
_cell.length_a   1.000
_cell.length_b   1.000
_cell.length_c   1.000
_cell.angle_alpha   90.00
_cell.angle_beta   90.00
_cell.angle_gamma   90.00
#
_symmetry.space_group_name_H-M   'P 1'
#
loop_
_entity.id
_entity.type
_entity.pdbx_description
1 polymer ?
#
loop_
_entity_poly.entity_id
_entity_poly.type
_entity_poly.pdbx_seq_one_letter_code
_entity_poly.pdbx_strand_id
1 'polypeptide(L)'
;MSKADTIFIVMCQDILTNGITSEGEDVRAKWVDGTPAHTIKKFAAINRYDLAEEFPILTLRPTNLKSAIDELLWIWQHKSNNTKDLNSRIWDSWANEEGSIGKAYGYQLGIKHKYREGEFDQVDRVLYDLKHNPYSRRMIVNMYNHD
;
A
#
# COMPACT_ATOMS: atom_id res chain seq x y z
N MET A 1 10.56 -1.60 -23.38
CA MET A 1 9.48 -1.90 -22.42
C MET A 1 10.15 -2.52 -21.20
N SER A 2 9.96 -1.97 -20.00
CA SER A 2 10.57 -2.54 -18.79
C SER A 2 9.94 -3.89 -18.45
N LYS A 3 10.57 -4.69 -17.58
CA LYS A 3 9.96 -5.94 -17.10
C LYS A 3 8.68 -5.63 -16.31
N ALA A 4 8.66 -4.52 -15.57
CA ALA A 4 7.45 -4.01 -14.93
C ALA A 4 6.29 -3.72 -15.91
N ASP A 5 6.57 -3.11 -17.06
CA ASP A 5 5.56 -2.87 -18.09
C ASP A 5 5.01 -4.18 -18.68
N THR A 6 5.89 -5.14 -18.98
CA THR A 6 5.47 -6.44 -19.52
C THR A 6 4.59 -7.19 -18.52
N ILE A 7 4.99 -7.26 -17.26
CA ILE A 7 4.20 -7.89 -16.18
C ILE A 7 2.84 -7.20 -16.04
N PHE A 8 2.82 -5.87 -16.05
CA PHE A 8 1.58 -5.08 -15.94
C PHE A 8 0.63 -5.34 -17.12
N ILE A 9 1.14 -5.34 -18.36
CA ILE A 9 0.32 -5.61 -19.56
C ILE A 9 -0.28 -7.01 -19.52
N VAL A 10 0.54 -8.03 -19.20
CA VAL A 10 0.06 -9.42 -19.11
C VAL A 10 -1.04 -9.55 -18.06
N MET A 11 -0.84 -8.95 -16.88
CA MET A 11 -1.85 -8.94 -15.82
C MET A 11 -3.15 -8.25 -16.28
N CYS A 12 -3.06 -7.09 -16.94
CA CYS A 12 -4.23 -6.39 -17.48
C CYS A 12 -4.96 -7.22 -18.55
N GLN A 13 -4.23 -7.83 -19.49
CA GLN A 13 -4.82 -8.69 -20.52
C GLN A 13 -5.54 -9.90 -19.92
N ASP A 14 -4.97 -10.50 -18.87
CA ASP A 14 -5.57 -11.62 -18.16
C ASP A 14 -6.82 -11.20 -17.38
N ILE A 15 -6.83 -10.03 -16.73
CA ILE A 15 -8.05 -9.48 -16.10
C ILE A 15 -9.13 -9.25 -17.17
N LEU A 16 -8.79 -8.64 -18.31
CA LEU A 16 -9.77 -8.33 -19.36
C LEU A 16 -10.34 -9.58 -20.01
N THR A 17 -9.54 -10.64 -20.15
CA THR A 17 -9.93 -11.87 -20.86
C THR A 17 -10.60 -12.88 -19.94
N ASN A 18 -10.10 -13.03 -18.71
CA ASN A 18 -10.46 -14.11 -17.78
C ASN A 18 -11.00 -13.59 -16.43
N GLY A 19 -11.23 -12.29 -16.29
CA GLY A 19 -11.74 -11.70 -15.06
C GLY A 19 -13.25 -11.90 -14.88
N ILE A 20 -13.69 -11.70 -13.64
CA ILE A 20 -15.09 -11.73 -13.24
C ILE A 20 -15.63 -10.30 -13.28
N THR A 21 -16.72 -10.10 -14.01
CA THR A 21 -17.40 -8.81 -14.08
C THR A 21 -18.30 -8.58 -12.86
N SER A 22 -18.44 -7.33 -12.42
CA SER A 22 -19.45 -6.90 -11.45
C SER A 22 -20.70 -6.33 -12.11
N GLU A 23 -20.85 -6.45 -13.44
CA GLU A 23 -22.09 -6.10 -14.15
C GLU A 23 -23.27 -6.93 -13.61
N GLY A 24 -24.40 -6.27 -13.39
CA GLY A 24 -25.59 -6.88 -12.79
C GLY A 24 -25.59 -6.95 -11.26
N GLU A 25 -24.48 -6.60 -10.60
CA GLU A 25 -24.40 -6.47 -9.13
C GLU A 25 -24.69 -5.03 -8.69
N ASP A 26 -25.22 -4.85 -7.47
CA ASP A 26 -25.39 -3.54 -6.86
C ASP A 26 -24.04 -2.97 -6.39
N VAL A 27 -23.58 -1.88 -7.02
CA VAL A 27 -22.29 -1.25 -6.73
C VAL A 27 -22.44 0.17 -6.20
N ARG A 28 -21.73 0.46 -5.11
CA ARG A 28 -21.74 1.79 -4.46
C ARG A 28 -20.97 2.85 -5.23
N ALA A 29 -19.90 2.47 -5.93
CA ALA A 29 -19.06 3.38 -6.68
C ALA A 29 -19.77 3.86 -7.95
N LYS A 30 -19.67 5.16 -8.25
CA LYS A 30 -20.33 5.80 -9.39
C LYS A 30 -19.35 6.74 -10.10
N TRP A 31 -19.52 6.90 -11.40
CA TRP A 31 -18.87 7.93 -12.19
C TRP A 31 -19.42 9.32 -11.83
N VAL A 32 -18.77 10.37 -12.34
CA VAL A 32 -19.14 11.77 -12.07
C VAL A 32 -20.55 12.09 -12.55
N ASP A 33 -21.01 11.44 -13.62
CA ASP A 33 -22.36 11.57 -14.15
C ASP A 33 -23.42 10.74 -13.38
N GLY A 34 -23.01 10.04 -12.32
CA GLY A 34 -23.88 9.22 -11.47
C GLY A 34 -24.10 7.79 -11.97
N THR A 35 -23.56 7.42 -13.13
CA THR A 35 -23.66 6.05 -13.63
C THR A 35 -22.85 5.08 -12.75
N PRO A 36 -23.35 3.86 -12.45
CA PRO A 36 -22.59 2.87 -11.67
C PRO A 36 -21.24 2.53 -12.29
N ALA A 37 -20.19 2.47 -11.47
CA ALA A 37 -18.83 2.15 -11.92
C ALA A 37 -18.54 0.66 -11.71
N HIS A 38 -18.93 -0.19 -12.68
CA HIS A 38 -18.64 -1.62 -12.66
C HIS A 38 -17.16 -1.91 -12.96
N THR A 39 -16.70 -3.10 -12.58
CA THR A 39 -15.30 -3.55 -12.69
C THR A 39 -15.20 -4.94 -13.28
N ILE A 40 -14.04 -5.26 -13.87
CA ILE A 40 -13.61 -6.63 -14.16
C ILE A 40 -12.42 -6.93 -13.24
N LYS A 41 -12.48 -8.03 -12.49
CA LYS A 41 -11.50 -8.33 -11.44
C LYS A 41 -11.00 -9.77 -11.51
N LYS A 42 -9.79 -10.00 -10.99
CA LYS A 42 -9.22 -11.33 -10.81
C LYS A 42 -8.76 -11.51 -9.36
N PHE A 43 -9.14 -12.64 -8.76
CA PHE A 43 -8.69 -13.00 -7.43
C PHE A 43 -7.26 -13.55 -7.48
N ALA A 44 -6.43 -13.17 -6.51
CA ALA A 44 -5.07 -13.67 -6.30
C ALA A 44 -4.10 -13.47 -7.49
N ALA A 45 -3.92 -12.24 -7.96
CA ALA A 45 -2.82 -11.89 -8.87
C ALA A 45 -1.48 -11.82 -8.10
N ILE A 46 -0.42 -12.44 -8.64
CA ILE A 46 0.91 -12.49 -8.02
C ILE A 46 1.95 -12.05 -9.03
N ASN A 47 2.68 -10.98 -8.71
CA ASN A 47 3.79 -10.46 -9.52
C ASN A 47 5.10 -10.60 -8.74
N ARG A 48 6.19 -10.92 -9.43
CA ARG A 48 7.53 -11.05 -8.85
C ARG A 48 8.50 -10.17 -9.62
N TYR A 49 9.30 -9.40 -8.89
CA TYR A 49 10.30 -8.50 -9.43
C TYR A 49 11.66 -8.86 -8.84
N ASP A 50 12.66 -8.97 -9.69
CA ASP A 50 14.05 -9.04 -9.25
C ASP A 50 14.61 -7.62 -9.20
N LEU A 51 14.85 -7.12 -7.98
CA LEU A 51 15.31 -5.76 -7.75
C LEU A 51 16.78 -5.56 -8.12
N ALA A 52 17.54 -6.63 -8.37
CA ALA A 52 18.90 -6.53 -8.89
C ALA A 52 18.94 -6.25 -10.40
N GLU A 53 17.85 -6.55 -11.13
CA GLU A 53 17.74 -6.33 -12.57
C GLU A 53 17.21 -4.92 -12.90
N GLU A 54 16.14 -4.48 -12.24
CA GLU A 54 15.55 -3.17 -12.46
C GLU A 54 14.76 -2.65 -11.25
N PHE A 55 14.59 -1.33 -11.18
CA PHE A 55 13.61 -0.71 -10.28
C PHE A 55 12.22 -0.82 -10.92
N PRO A 56 11.22 -1.46 -10.27
CA PRO A 56 9.95 -1.83 -10.88
C PRO A 56 8.99 -0.63 -11.00
N ILE A 57 9.32 0.33 -11.86
CA ILE A 57 8.49 1.48 -12.20
C ILE A 57 8.00 1.38 -13.65
N LEU A 58 6.73 1.70 -13.87
CA LEU A 58 6.14 1.67 -15.21
C LEU A 58 6.73 2.78 -16.09
N THR A 59 7.01 2.45 -17.34
CA THR A 59 7.42 3.40 -18.39
C THR A 59 6.30 3.72 -19.39
N LEU A 60 5.19 2.96 -19.34
CA LEU A 60 4.01 3.19 -20.17
C LEU A 60 3.32 4.54 -19.90
N ARG A 61 3.44 5.05 -18.66
CA ARG A 61 2.91 6.35 -18.26
C ARG A 61 3.76 6.95 -17.13
N PRO A 62 3.85 8.28 -17.03
CA PRO A 62 4.51 8.92 -15.90
C PRO A 62 3.90 8.47 -14.57
N THR A 63 4.76 8.08 -13.63
CA THR A 63 4.38 7.80 -12.24
C THR A 63 4.93 8.92 -11.37
N ASN A 64 4.11 9.49 -10.50
CA ASN A 64 4.55 10.53 -9.56
C ASN A 64 5.36 9.91 -8.41
N LEU A 65 6.59 9.52 -8.70
CA LEU A 65 7.49 8.84 -7.77
C LEU A 65 7.80 9.68 -6.53
N LYS A 66 7.89 11.01 -6.69
CA LYS A 66 8.14 11.92 -5.57
C LYS A 66 7.04 11.82 -4.52
N SER A 67 5.77 11.88 -4.93
CA SER A 67 4.64 11.75 -3.99
C SER A 67 4.51 10.34 -3.42
N ALA A 68 4.85 9.29 -4.19
CA ALA A 68 4.86 7.92 -3.67
C ALA A 68 5.93 7.72 -2.57
N ILE A 69 7.13 8.31 -2.73
CA ILE A 69 8.18 8.29 -1.70
C ILE A 69 7.75 9.11 -0.47
N ASP A 70 7.15 10.29 -0.68
CA ASP A 70 6.63 11.13 0.41
C ASP A 70 5.61 10.38 1.27
N GLU A 71 4.65 9.70 0.64
CA GLU A 71 3.66 8.85 1.31
C GLU A 71 4.31 7.65 2.04
N LEU A 72 5.30 7.00 1.42
CA LEU A 72 6.05 5.91 2.06
C LEU A 72 6.72 6.39 3.36
N LEU A 73 7.38 7.55 3.33
CA LEU A 73 8.05 8.12 4.51
C LEU A 73 7.04 8.56 5.57
N TRP A 74 5.93 9.18 5.17
CA TRP A 74 4.85 9.56 6.07
C TRP A 74 4.29 8.36 6.86
N ILE A 75 4.09 7.21 6.19
CA ILE A 75 3.62 5.98 6.84
C ILE A 75 4.73 5.31 7.64
N TRP A 76 5.89 5.00 7.03
CA TRP A 76 6.88 4.07 7.61
C TRP A 76 7.94 4.74 8.49
N GLN A 77 8.29 5.99 8.19
CA GLN A 77 9.32 6.72 8.93
C GLN A 77 8.69 7.65 9.97
N HIS A 78 7.77 8.52 9.54
CA HIS A 78 7.09 9.44 10.45
C HIS A 78 6.08 8.70 11.33
N LYS A 79 5.56 7.54 10.86
CA LYS A 79 4.54 6.76 11.55
C LYS A 79 3.31 7.63 11.86
N SER A 80 2.99 8.54 10.93
CA SER A 80 1.92 9.51 11.09
C SER A 80 0.62 8.99 10.48
N ASN A 81 -0.48 9.50 11.02
CA ASN A 81 -1.83 9.38 10.49
C ASN A 81 -2.46 10.75 10.23
N ASN A 82 -1.67 11.83 10.26
CA ASN A 82 -2.16 13.19 10.04
C ASN A 82 -1.73 13.70 8.67
N THR A 83 -2.70 14.11 7.84
CA THR A 83 -2.45 14.61 6.47
C THR A 83 -1.68 15.91 6.45
N LYS A 84 -1.59 16.65 7.56
CA LYS A 84 -0.75 17.85 7.69
C LYS A 84 0.76 17.52 7.64
N ASP A 85 1.13 16.27 7.90
CA ASP A 85 2.51 15.80 7.84
C ASP A 85 2.88 15.22 6.46
N LEU A 86 1.95 15.29 5.49
CA LEU A 86 2.10 14.79 4.13
C LEU A 86 2.02 15.96 3.13
N ASN A 87 2.91 16.01 2.13
CA ASN A 87 2.86 17.10 1.14
C ASN A 87 1.72 16.93 0.14
N SER A 88 1.35 15.69 -0.14
CA SER A 88 0.24 15.34 -1.03
C SER A 88 -1.12 15.57 -0.36
N ARG A 89 -2.11 15.98 -1.15
CA ARG A 89 -3.51 16.19 -0.72
C ARG A 89 -4.44 15.01 -1.04
N ILE A 90 -3.90 13.90 -1.55
CA ILE A 90 -4.72 12.76 -1.99
C ILE A 90 -5.50 12.08 -0.86
N TRP A 91 -5.09 12.28 0.39
CA TRP A 91 -5.74 11.74 1.59
C TRP A 91 -6.75 12.70 2.23
N ASP A 92 -6.88 13.93 1.73
CA ASP A 92 -7.70 14.97 2.38
C ASP A 92 -9.17 14.55 2.52
N SER A 93 -9.73 13.79 1.58
CA SER A 93 -11.13 13.34 1.68
C SER A 93 -11.39 12.25 2.74
N TRP A 94 -10.33 11.73 3.38
CA TRP A 94 -10.38 10.73 4.45
C TRP A 94 -10.02 11.33 5.82
N ALA A 95 -9.55 12.57 5.84
CA ALA A 95 -9.13 13.25 7.04
C ALA A 95 -10.33 13.83 7.81
N ASN A 96 -10.26 13.76 9.14
CA ASN A 96 -11.18 14.48 10.02
C ASN A 96 -10.79 15.97 10.14
N GLU A 97 -11.53 16.74 10.96
CA GLU A 97 -11.30 18.18 11.16
C GLU A 97 -9.88 18.51 11.66
N GLU A 98 -9.26 17.62 12.44
CA GLU A 98 -7.90 17.77 12.93
C GLU A 98 -6.82 17.32 11.92
N GLY A 99 -7.21 16.74 10.79
CA GLY A 99 -6.32 16.21 9.75
C GLY A 99 -5.99 14.72 9.90
N SER A 100 -6.54 14.03 10.89
CA SER A 100 -6.28 12.62 11.16
C SER A 100 -7.12 11.70 10.27
N ILE A 101 -6.52 10.63 9.75
CA ILE A 101 -7.22 9.53 9.08
C ILE A 101 -7.62 8.40 10.04
N GLY A 102 -7.57 8.66 11.36
CA GLY A 102 -7.91 7.70 12.40
C GLY A 102 -6.76 6.72 12.74
N LYS A 103 -7.10 5.57 13.34
CA LYS A 103 -6.12 4.57 13.82
C LYS A 103 -5.62 3.66 12.68
N ALA A 104 -5.17 4.23 11.57
CA ALA A 104 -4.75 3.49 10.38
C ALA A 104 -3.28 3.75 10.02
N TYR A 105 -2.72 2.89 9.18
CA TYR A 105 -1.38 3.02 8.57
C TYR A 105 -0.26 3.35 9.57
N GLY A 106 0.33 4.56 9.48
CA GLY A 106 1.45 4.97 10.32
C GLY A 106 1.12 4.90 11.81
N TYR A 107 -0.12 5.16 12.21
CA TYR A 107 -0.56 5.00 13.60
C TYR A 107 -0.29 3.58 14.10
N GLN A 108 -0.68 2.55 13.33
CA GLN A 108 -0.48 1.14 13.70
C GLN A 108 1.01 0.78 13.76
N LEU A 109 1.84 1.40 12.91
CA LEU A 109 3.28 1.19 12.92
C LEU A 109 3.98 1.83 14.12
N GLY A 110 3.42 2.89 14.68
CA GLY A 110 3.99 3.61 15.83
C GLY A 110 3.55 3.09 17.20
N ILE A 111 2.68 2.09 17.26
CA ILE A 111 2.28 1.47 18.54
C ILE A 111 3.48 0.68 19.08
N LYS A 112 3.91 1.04 20.30
CA LYS A 112 4.99 0.33 20.99
C LYS A 112 4.46 -0.88 21.75
N HIS A 113 5.26 -1.94 21.71
CA HIS A 113 5.06 -3.16 22.46
C HIS A 113 6.32 -3.51 23.25
N LYS A 114 6.14 -4.20 24.38
CA LYS A 114 7.24 -4.66 25.23
C LYS A 114 7.75 -6.02 24.74
N TYR A 115 8.99 -6.05 24.31
CA TYR A 115 9.74 -7.26 23.94
C TYR A 115 10.79 -7.57 25.00
N ARG A 116 11.46 -8.73 24.85
CA ARG A 116 12.57 -9.11 25.74
C ARG A 116 13.74 -8.13 25.64
N GLU A 117 13.96 -7.57 24.46
CA GLU A 117 15.09 -6.69 24.16
C GLU A 117 14.80 -5.20 24.41
N GLY A 118 13.55 -4.85 24.74
CA GLY A 118 13.14 -3.46 25.00
C GLY A 118 11.72 -3.15 24.49
N GLU A 119 11.36 -1.87 24.54
CA GLU A 119 10.14 -1.38 23.88
C GLU A 119 10.45 -1.06 22.42
N PHE A 120 9.70 -1.67 21.51
CA PHE A 120 9.80 -1.42 20.08
C PHE A 120 8.42 -1.19 19.49
N ASP A 121 8.35 -0.38 18.45
CA ASP A 121 7.24 -0.45 17.52
C ASP A 121 7.49 -1.51 16.43
N GLN A 122 6.53 -1.68 15.50
CA GLN A 122 6.63 -2.75 14.50
C GLN A 122 7.82 -2.56 13.55
N VAL A 123 8.18 -1.32 13.23
CA VAL A 123 9.29 -1.00 12.32
C VAL A 123 10.62 -1.25 13.04
N ASP A 124 10.74 -0.78 14.28
CA ASP A 124 11.91 -1.03 15.12
C ASP A 124 12.15 -2.53 15.33
N ARG A 125 11.08 -3.31 15.56
CA ARG A 125 11.15 -4.77 15.73
C ARG A 125 11.74 -5.46 14.50
N VAL A 126 11.25 -5.14 13.30
CA VAL A 126 11.75 -5.74 12.06
C VAL A 126 13.18 -5.32 11.77
N LEU A 127 13.53 -4.05 11.99
CA LEU A 127 14.91 -3.59 11.83
C LEU A 127 15.87 -4.28 12.81
N TYR A 128 15.42 -4.55 14.03
CA TYR A 128 16.18 -5.32 15.01
C TYR A 128 16.38 -6.76 14.53
N ASP A 129 15.32 -7.44 14.09
CA ASP A 129 15.37 -8.83 13.64
C ASP A 129 16.22 -9.01 12.38
N LEU A 130 16.16 -8.09 11.42
CA LEU A 130 17.01 -8.11 10.23
C LEU A 130 18.51 -8.09 10.58
N LYS A 131 18.88 -7.38 11.66
CA LYS A 131 20.27 -7.26 12.11
C LYS A 131 20.72 -8.41 13.00
N HIS A 132 19.84 -8.88 13.90
CA HIS A 132 20.24 -9.78 14.99
C HIS A 132 19.66 -11.20 14.87
N ASN A 133 18.65 -11.41 14.03
CA ASN A 133 17.98 -12.70 13.83
C ASN A 133 17.55 -12.91 12.35
N PRO A 134 18.49 -12.86 11.39
CA PRO A 134 18.19 -12.83 9.95
C PRO A 134 17.43 -14.06 9.44
N TYR A 135 17.52 -15.20 10.15
CA TYR A 135 16.81 -16.44 9.79
C TYR A 135 15.39 -16.51 10.35
N SER A 136 14.95 -15.48 11.08
CA SER A 136 13.58 -15.42 11.58
C SER A 136 12.58 -15.45 10.44
N ARG A 137 11.62 -16.38 10.52
CA ARG A 137 10.45 -16.46 9.63
C ARG A 137 9.26 -15.67 10.16
N ARG A 138 9.50 -14.77 11.12
CA ARG A 138 8.47 -14.00 11.85
C ARG A 138 8.63 -12.49 11.67
N MET A 139 9.45 -12.06 10.71
CA MET A 139 9.58 -10.64 10.36
C MET A 139 8.36 -10.18 9.58
N ILE A 140 7.33 -9.74 10.29
CA ILE A 140 6.04 -9.34 9.74
C ILE A 140 5.65 -8.00 10.34
N VAL A 141 5.15 -7.11 9.49
CA VAL A 141 4.49 -5.87 9.90
C VAL A 141 3.03 -5.98 9.48
N ASN A 142 2.10 -5.62 10.37
CA ASN A 142 0.67 -5.69 10.12
C ASN A 142 -0.02 -4.37 10.47
N MET A 143 -0.85 -3.88 9.56
CA MET A 143 -1.69 -2.68 9.76
C MET A 143 -3.19 -3.04 9.86
N TYR A 144 -3.55 -4.31 9.68
CA TYR A 144 -4.91 -4.81 9.83
C TYR A 144 -5.12 -5.26 11.28
N ASN A 145 -5.63 -4.34 12.10
CA ASN A 145 -5.90 -4.53 13.51
C ASN A 145 -7.43 -4.57 13.76
N HIS A 146 -7.89 -5.46 14.63
CA HIS A 146 -9.29 -5.71 14.92
C HIS A 146 -9.81 -4.98 16.19
N ASP A 147 -8.91 -4.36 16.94
CA ASP A 147 -9.20 -3.64 18.19
C ASP A 147 -9.75 -2.22 17.99
#